data_AF-A0A930G065-F1
#
_entry.id   AF-A0A930G065-F1
#
_cell.length_a   1.000
_cell.length_b   1.000
_cell.length_c   1.000
_cell.angle_alpha   90.00
_cell.angle_beta   90.00
_cell.angle_gamma   90.00
#
_symmetry.space_group_name_H-M   'P 1'
#
loop_
_entity.id
_entity.type
_entity.pdbx_description
1 polymer ?
#
loop_
_entity_poly.entity_id
_entity_poly.type
_entity_poly.pdbx_seq_one_letter_code
_entity_poly.pdbx_strand_id
1 'polypeptide(L)'
;MSVYTPVGRDALAAWLQPLRLGELIDHAGIAAGMQNSNYFITTAAGRFVLTLFENIDPAALDFYLALQDRLARAGLPCPQPLTDAAGRRWRPLAGKPAALLTCLPGAALEQPDMHHLRTLGDMLARLHLAAAGMPDPLPNPCGSAWRQRVGQALLPLVDATERELLADELAFQAAQDWSALPRGVIHADLFRDNVLWLADGRLSGLLDFYFAGEDAWLFDLAVVANDWCADERGLAALLAGYGAVRPLLPAERQAWPAVRRAAALRFWLLRLEVRHQPRPGEVVTIKNPDEFRRLLAALRLAGSELPR
;
A
#
# COMPACT_ATOMS: atom_id res chain seq x y z
N MET A 1 -9.95 16.04 12.70
CA MET A 1 -10.77 15.11 11.91
C MET A 1 -10.20 15.08 10.51
N SER A 2 -9.89 13.92 9.94
CA SER A 2 -9.41 13.75 8.55
C SER A 2 -10.56 13.61 7.53
N VAL A 3 -11.76 14.05 7.91
CA VAL A 3 -12.89 14.14 7.00
C VAL A 3 -12.80 15.49 6.30
N TYR A 4 -12.47 15.47 5.01
CA TYR A 4 -12.36 16.66 4.18
C TYR A 4 -13.72 17.02 3.57
N THR A 5 -14.47 16.02 3.11
CA THR A 5 -15.79 16.17 2.49
C THR A 5 -16.89 15.66 3.42
N PRO A 6 -17.69 16.54 4.05
CA PRO A 6 -18.81 16.14 4.90
C PRO A 6 -19.96 15.54 4.06
N VAL A 7 -20.56 14.47 4.54
CA VAL A 7 -21.74 13.84 3.91
C VAL A 7 -22.92 13.87 4.87
N GLY A 8 -24.03 14.48 4.45
CA GLY A 8 -25.27 14.51 5.23
C GLY A 8 -26.02 13.17 5.18
N ARG A 9 -26.74 12.85 6.26
CA ARG A 9 -27.47 11.58 6.43
C ARG A 9 -28.46 11.30 5.28
N ASP A 10 -29.24 12.30 4.86
CA ASP A 10 -30.26 12.11 3.81
C ASP A 10 -29.62 11.83 2.44
N ALA A 11 -28.57 12.57 2.11
CA ALA A 11 -27.80 12.36 0.87
C ALA A 11 -27.15 10.97 0.86
N LEU A 12 -26.58 10.54 1.99
CA LEU A 12 -26.01 9.21 2.14
C LEU A 12 -27.08 8.12 2.01
N ALA A 13 -28.21 8.26 2.71
CA ALA A 13 -29.31 7.29 2.66
C ALA A 13 -29.83 7.10 1.22
N ALA A 14 -30.04 8.20 0.49
CA ALA A 14 -30.41 8.17 -0.93
C ALA A 14 -29.33 7.49 -1.79
N TRP A 15 -28.05 7.80 -1.54
CA TRP A 15 -26.95 7.20 -2.28
C TRP A 15 -26.82 5.69 -2.02
N LEU A 16 -27.16 5.19 -0.82
CA LEU A 16 -27.11 3.76 -0.47
C LEU A 16 -28.26 2.94 -1.08
N GLN A 17 -29.39 3.54 -1.46
CA GLN A 17 -30.57 2.81 -1.94
C GLN A 17 -30.28 1.78 -3.05
N PRO A 18 -29.49 2.09 -4.10
CA PRO A 18 -29.20 1.13 -5.17
C PRO A 18 -28.42 -0.11 -4.72
N LEU A 19 -27.75 -0.05 -3.55
CA LEU A 19 -26.98 -1.17 -2.97
C LEU A 19 -27.86 -2.12 -2.14
N ARG A 20 -29.13 -1.74 -1.87
CA ARG A 20 -30.14 -2.57 -1.17
C ARG A 20 -29.68 -3.11 0.19
N LEU A 21 -29.02 -2.28 0.99
CA LEU A 21 -28.47 -2.63 2.30
C LEU A 21 -29.46 -2.46 3.47
N GLY A 22 -30.72 -2.13 3.17
CA GLY A 22 -31.73 -1.78 4.16
C GLY A 22 -31.53 -0.38 4.74
N GLU A 23 -32.07 -0.15 5.94
CA GLU A 23 -32.04 1.14 6.60
C GLU A 23 -30.61 1.56 7.00
N LEU A 24 -30.28 2.84 6.82
CA LEU A 24 -29.08 3.46 7.39
C LEU A 24 -29.30 3.69 8.88
N ILE A 25 -28.55 2.98 9.72
CA ILE A 25 -28.61 3.06 11.19
C ILE A 25 -27.69 4.17 11.68
N ASP A 26 -26.42 4.14 11.28
CA ASP A 26 -25.39 5.08 11.75
C ASP A 26 -24.35 5.40 10.66
N HIS A 27 -23.73 6.57 10.75
CA HIS A 27 -22.55 6.93 9.97
C HIS A 27 -21.60 7.81 10.79
N ALA A 28 -20.33 7.44 10.83
CA ALA A 28 -19.32 8.14 11.63
C ALA A 28 -18.03 8.33 10.82
N GLY A 29 -17.50 9.55 10.80
CA GLY A 29 -16.22 9.85 10.16
C GLY A 29 -15.06 9.11 10.83
N ILE A 30 -14.14 8.59 10.02
CA ILE A 30 -12.92 7.92 10.47
C ILE A 30 -11.80 8.95 10.46
N ALA A 31 -11.21 9.20 11.63
CA ALA A 31 -10.12 10.17 11.78
C ALA A 31 -8.74 9.64 11.32
N ALA A 32 -8.69 8.41 10.78
CA ALA A 32 -7.50 7.76 10.26
C ALA A 32 -7.50 7.81 8.72
N GLY A 33 -6.40 8.27 8.14
CA GLY A 33 -6.22 8.45 6.69
C GLY A 33 -5.84 9.89 6.33
N MET A 34 -4.86 10.07 5.44
CA MET A 34 -4.32 11.39 5.08
C MET A 34 -4.80 11.90 3.70
N GLN A 35 -5.45 11.06 2.90
CA GLN A 35 -5.73 11.35 1.48
C GLN A 35 -7.21 11.36 1.13
N ASN A 36 -8.04 10.59 1.85
CA ASN A 36 -9.44 10.35 1.50
C ASN A 36 -10.33 10.53 2.73
N SER A 37 -11.57 10.98 2.50
CA SER A 37 -12.58 11.02 3.55
C SER A 37 -13.18 9.62 3.74
N ASN A 38 -12.99 9.02 4.91
CA ASN A 38 -13.49 7.69 5.22
C ASN A 38 -14.58 7.76 6.29
N TYR A 39 -15.60 6.91 6.17
CA TYR A 39 -16.72 6.81 7.10
C TYR A 39 -17.04 5.35 7.41
N PHE A 40 -17.27 5.03 8.68
CA PHE A 40 -17.99 3.82 9.05
C PHE A 40 -19.47 4.02 8.77
N ILE A 41 -20.06 3.09 8.02
CA ILE A 41 -21.49 3.07 7.71
C ILE A 41 -22.10 1.82 8.32
N THR A 42 -23.14 1.99 9.15
CA THR A 42 -23.90 0.87 9.71
C THR A 42 -25.29 0.85 9.10
N THR A 43 -25.66 -0.29 8.53
CA THR A 43 -26.98 -0.53 7.93
C THR A 43 -27.60 -1.78 8.51
N ALA A 44 -28.87 -2.06 8.18
CA ALA A 44 -29.51 -3.32 8.53
C ALA A 44 -28.77 -4.57 7.99
N ALA A 45 -28.03 -4.44 6.89
CA ALA A 45 -27.23 -5.53 6.31
C ALA A 45 -25.84 -5.71 6.94
N GLY A 46 -25.41 -4.80 7.82
CA GLY A 46 -24.10 -4.86 8.48
C GLY A 46 -23.31 -3.56 8.40
N ARG A 47 -22.00 -3.66 8.66
CA ARG A 47 -21.06 -2.54 8.74
C ARG A 47 -20.15 -2.48 7.52
N PHE A 48 -19.95 -1.27 7.02
CA PHE A 48 -19.21 -0.97 5.79
C PHE A 48 -18.28 0.22 6.01
N VAL A 49 -17.36 0.42 5.07
CA VAL A 49 -16.51 1.61 4.97
C VAL A 49 -16.87 2.35 3.69
N LEU A 50 -17.30 3.60 3.81
CA LEU A 50 -17.47 4.51 2.70
C LEU A 50 -16.21 5.35 2.55
N THR A 51 -15.64 5.37 1.34
CA THR A 51 -14.50 6.20 1.00
C THR A 51 -14.91 7.20 -0.08
N LEU A 52 -14.70 8.48 0.18
CA LEU A 52 -14.77 9.55 -0.83
C LEU A 52 -13.34 9.88 -1.25
N PHE A 53 -13.09 9.79 -2.54
CA PHE A 53 -11.78 10.00 -3.11
C PHE A 53 -11.57 11.48 -3.41
N GLU A 54 -10.67 12.12 -2.65
CA GLU A 54 -10.51 13.58 -2.73
C GLU A 54 -9.80 14.00 -4.02
N ASN A 55 -8.74 13.26 -4.36
CA ASN A 55 -7.86 13.51 -5.49
C ASN A 55 -7.47 12.17 -6.15
N ILE A 56 -8.32 11.65 -7.03
CA ILE A 56 -8.01 10.46 -7.83
C ILE A 56 -8.52 10.61 -9.26
N ASP A 57 -7.74 10.08 -10.21
CA ASP A 57 -8.23 9.88 -11.57
C ASP A 57 -9.28 8.75 -11.58
N PRO A 58 -10.46 8.94 -12.20
CA PRO A 58 -11.51 7.91 -12.23
C PRO A 58 -11.07 6.58 -12.85
N ALA A 59 -10.23 6.59 -13.90
CA ALA A 59 -9.74 5.35 -14.50
C ALA A 59 -8.78 4.61 -13.56
N ALA A 60 -7.99 5.37 -12.78
CA ALA A 60 -7.17 4.77 -11.73
C ALA A 60 -8.03 4.14 -10.62
N LEU A 61 -9.12 4.81 -10.22
CA LEU A 61 -10.07 4.28 -9.24
C LEU A 61 -10.71 2.96 -9.71
N ASP A 62 -11.09 2.88 -10.99
CA ASP A 62 -11.65 1.66 -11.57
C ASP A 62 -10.68 0.48 -11.45
N PHE A 63 -9.38 0.70 -11.71
CA PHE A 63 -8.34 -0.32 -11.53
C PHE A 63 -8.25 -0.77 -10.07
N TYR A 64 -8.13 0.15 -9.11
CA TYR A 64 -7.98 -0.21 -7.68
C TYR A 64 -9.17 -1.00 -7.14
N LEU A 65 -10.39 -0.58 -7.47
CA LEU A 65 -11.60 -1.30 -7.04
C LEU A 65 -11.74 -2.65 -7.75
N ALA A 66 -11.33 -2.76 -9.02
CA ALA A 66 -11.29 -4.05 -9.73
C ALA A 66 -10.26 -5.00 -9.12
N LEU A 67 -9.09 -4.50 -8.70
CA LEU A 67 -8.07 -5.26 -7.98
C LEU A 67 -8.61 -5.82 -6.67
N GLN A 68 -9.20 -4.95 -5.84
CA GLN A 68 -9.78 -5.36 -4.56
C GLN A 68 -10.91 -6.40 -4.73
N ASP A 69 -11.81 -6.21 -5.70
CA ASP A 69 -12.87 -7.20 -6.00
C ASP A 69 -12.29 -8.55 -6.43
N ARG A 70 -11.25 -8.55 -7.28
CA ARG A 70 -10.57 -9.77 -7.72
C ARG A 70 -9.91 -10.50 -6.55
N LEU A 71 -9.16 -9.79 -5.72
CA LEU A 71 -8.46 -10.36 -4.57
C LEU A 71 -9.44 -10.93 -3.54
N ALA A 72 -10.52 -10.20 -3.25
CA ALA A 72 -11.58 -10.67 -2.35
C ALA A 72 -12.26 -11.94 -2.89
N ARG A 73 -12.55 -12.01 -4.19
CA ARG A 73 -13.10 -13.23 -4.83
C ARG A 73 -12.12 -14.40 -4.84
N ALA A 74 -10.82 -14.13 -4.83
CA ALA A 74 -9.77 -15.13 -4.64
C ALA A 74 -9.60 -15.58 -3.18
N GLY A 75 -10.42 -15.05 -2.25
CA GLY A 75 -10.42 -15.41 -0.84
C GLY A 75 -9.40 -14.67 0.01
N LEU A 76 -8.76 -13.62 -0.53
CA LEU A 76 -7.86 -12.79 0.27
C LEU A 76 -8.68 -11.85 1.16
N PRO A 77 -8.25 -11.62 2.42
CA PRO A 77 -8.95 -10.74 3.34
C PRO A 77 -8.63 -9.27 3.01
N CYS A 78 -9.29 -8.70 2.01
CA CYS A 78 -9.19 -7.28 1.66
C CYS A 78 -10.59 -6.64 1.53
N PRO A 79 -10.71 -5.30 1.64
CA PRO A 79 -11.99 -4.62 1.49
C PRO A 79 -12.57 -4.93 0.11
N GLN A 80 -13.77 -5.48 0.07
CA GLN A 80 -14.47 -5.80 -1.18
C GLN A 80 -15.39 -4.63 -1.52
N PRO A 81 -15.26 -4.00 -2.71
CA PRO A 81 -16.18 -2.97 -3.12
C PRO A 81 -17.55 -3.57 -3.46
N LEU A 82 -18.60 -2.92 -2.95
CA LEU A 82 -19.97 -3.26 -3.30
C LEU A 82 -20.30 -2.69 -4.68
N THR A 83 -21.08 -3.46 -5.43
CA THR A 83 -21.56 -3.06 -6.75
C THR A 83 -23.06 -2.79 -6.70
N ASP A 84 -23.50 -1.79 -7.46
CA ASP A 84 -24.92 -1.61 -7.70
C ASP A 84 -25.47 -2.59 -8.75
N ALA A 85 -26.77 -2.54 -9.02
CA ALA A 85 -27.41 -3.40 -10.00
C ALA A 85 -26.89 -3.24 -11.45
N ALA A 86 -26.16 -2.15 -11.74
CA ALA A 86 -25.51 -1.91 -13.03
C ALA A 86 -24.04 -2.36 -13.03
N GLY A 87 -23.56 -2.98 -11.95
CA GLY A 87 -22.18 -3.44 -11.80
C GLY A 87 -21.17 -2.33 -11.47
N ARG A 88 -21.63 -1.11 -11.17
CA ARG A 88 -20.74 0.02 -10.86
C ARG A 88 -20.17 -0.12 -9.45
N ARG A 89 -18.84 -0.07 -9.32
CA ARG A 89 -18.11 -0.16 -8.04
C ARG A 89 -18.02 1.16 -7.27
N TRP A 90 -18.21 2.29 -7.98
CA TRP A 90 -18.23 3.61 -7.38
C TRP A 90 -19.26 4.51 -8.08
N ARG A 91 -19.74 5.53 -7.37
CA ARG A 91 -20.68 6.55 -7.87
C ARG A 91 -20.36 7.90 -7.23
N PRO A 92 -20.67 9.03 -7.88
CA PRO A 92 -20.49 10.34 -7.26
C PRO A 92 -21.32 10.50 -5.98
N LEU A 93 -20.73 11.11 -4.96
CA LEU A 93 -21.37 11.53 -3.71
C LEU A 93 -20.70 12.83 -3.25
N ALA A 94 -21.50 13.86 -2.94
CA ALA A 94 -20.98 15.18 -2.56
C ALA A 94 -19.93 15.76 -3.55
N GLY A 95 -20.11 15.49 -4.85
CA GLY A 95 -19.20 15.96 -5.91
C GLY A 95 -17.88 15.19 -6.05
N LYS A 96 -17.69 14.11 -5.29
CA LYS A 96 -16.50 13.26 -5.34
C LYS A 96 -16.84 11.82 -5.76
N PRO A 97 -15.94 11.09 -6.43
CA PRO A 97 -16.08 9.64 -6.55
C PRO A 97 -16.18 9.00 -5.17
N ALA A 98 -17.13 8.09 -4.97
CA ALA A 98 -17.30 7.39 -3.72
C ALA A 98 -17.56 5.89 -3.93
N ALA A 99 -16.93 5.07 -3.10
CA ALA A 99 -17.10 3.62 -3.08
C ALA A 99 -17.46 3.14 -1.68
N LEU A 100 -18.32 2.12 -1.60
CA LEU A 100 -18.66 1.46 -0.35
C LEU A 100 -17.99 0.09 -0.35
N LEU A 101 -17.19 -0.20 0.67
CA LEU A 101 -16.44 -1.43 0.81
C LEU A 101 -16.86 -2.19 2.05
N THR A 102 -16.63 -3.50 2.07
CA THR A 102 -16.81 -4.31 3.28
C THR A 102 -15.90 -3.81 4.41
N CYS A 103 -16.43 -3.80 5.64
CA CYS A 103 -15.63 -3.47 6.82
C CYS A 103 -14.95 -4.75 7.33
N LEU A 104 -13.63 -4.72 7.44
CA LEU A 104 -12.85 -5.85 7.95
C LEU A 104 -12.66 -5.75 9.46
N PRO A 105 -12.68 -6.88 10.20
CA PRO A 105 -12.39 -6.90 11.63
C PRO A 105 -10.88 -6.91 11.89
N GLY A 106 -10.51 -6.64 13.14
CA GLY A 106 -9.13 -6.72 13.63
C GLY A 106 -8.49 -5.36 13.84
N ALA A 107 -7.22 -5.38 14.21
CA ALA A 107 -6.40 -4.20 14.49
C ALA A 107 -4.99 -4.37 13.91
N ALA A 108 -4.33 -3.25 13.64
CA ALA A 108 -2.90 -3.24 13.32
C ALA A 108 -2.06 -3.70 14.52
N LEU A 109 -0.90 -4.28 14.24
CA LEU A 109 0.07 -4.70 15.27
C LEU A 109 1.22 -3.71 15.37
N GLU A 110 1.58 -3.34 16.60
CA GLU A 110 2.79 -2.54 16.83
C GLU A 110 4.07 -3.41 16.78
N GLN A 111 4.00 -4.59 17.40
CA GLN A 111 5.13 -5.51 17.55
C GLN A 111 4.78 -6.90 16.99
N PRO A 112 5.05 -7.17 15.69
CA PRO A 112 4.84 -8.48 15.11
C PRO A 112 5.87 -9.49 15.63
N ASP A 113 5.46 -10.74 15.78
CA ASP A 113 6.34 -11.87 16.06
C ASP A 113 6.65 -12.68 14.79
N MET A 114 7.40 -13.77 14.97
CA MET A 114 7.81 -14.68 13.88
C MET A 114 6.62 -15.35 13.17
N HIS A 115 5.53 -15.64 13.89
CA HIS A 115 4.32 -16.19 13.29
C HIS A 115 3.68 -15.16 12.35
N HIS A 116 3.54 -13.91 12.82
CA HIS A 116 2.98 -12.83 12.01
C HIS A 116 3.81 -12.59 10.73
N LEU A 117 5.14 -12.56 10.85
CA LEU A 117 6.04 -12.37 9.70
C LEU A 117 5.91 -13.51 8.68
N ARG A 118 5.88 -14.76 9.14
CA ARG A 118 5.70 -15.91 8.24
C ARG A 118 4.33 -15.89 7.56
N THR A 119 3.27 -15.58 8.30
CA THR A 119 1.90 -15.46 7.77
C THR A 119 1.79 -14.33 6.74
N LEU A 120 2.42 -13.19 7.00
CA LEU A 120 2.44 -12.07 6.06
C LEU A 120 3.19 -12.41 4.77
N GLY A 121 4.31 -13.13 4.86
CA GLY A 121 5.06 -13.59 3.70
C GLY A 121 4.22 -14.50 2.80
N ASP A 122 3.54 -15.49 3.38
CA ASP A 122 2.60 -16.38 2.67
C ASP A 122 1.48 -15.56 2.00
N MET A 123 0.87 -14.62 2.74
CA MET A 123 -0.21 -13.78 2.24
C MET A 123 0.21 -12.88 1.08
N LEU A 124 1.41 -12.29 1.14
CA LEU A 124 1.94 -11.45 0.05
C LEU A 124 2.17 -12.26 -1.23
N ALA A 125 2.71 -13.48 -1.11
CA ALA A 125 2.87 -14.35 -2.27
C ALA A 125 1.52 -14.75 -2.88
N ARG A 126 0.50 -15.03 -2.05
CA ARG A 126 -0.87 -15.28 -2.53
C ARG A 126 -1.48 -14.08 -3.23
N LEU A 127 -1.23 -12.86 -2.72
CA LEU A 127 -1.68 -11.62 -3.34
C LEU A 127 -1.10 -11.49 -4.75
N HIS A 128 0.22 -11.67 -4.90
CA HIS A 128 0.89 -11.62 -6.20
C HIS A 128 0.29 -12.62 -7.20
N LEU A 129 0.05 -13.86 -6.76
CA LEU A 129 -0.53 -14.90 -7.61
C LEU A 129 -2.00 -14.64 -7.95
N ALA A 130 -2.80 -14.14 -7.00
CA ALA A 130 -4.21 -13.83 -7.22
C ALA A 130 -4.41 -12.63 -8.17
N ALA A 131 -3.48 -11.67 -8.14
CA ALA A 131 -3.45 -10.52 -9.03
C ALA A 131 -2.78 -10.81 -10.38
N ALA A 132 -2.11 -11.95 -10.54
CA ALA A 132 -1.43 -12.32 -11.79
C ALA A 132 -2.42 -12.38 -12.96
N GLY A 133 -2.07 -11.76 -14.09
CA GLY A 133 -2.98 -11.67 -15.25
C GLY A 133 -4.16 -10.73 -15.04
N MET A 134 -4.03 -9.71 -14.18
CA MET A 134 -4.91 -8.56 -14.21
C MET A 134 -4.72 -7.83 -15.56
N PRO A 135 -5.80 -7.56 -16.32
CA PRO A 135 -5.70 -6.83 -17.58
C PRO A 135 -5.32 -5.37 -17.30
N ASP A 136 -4.48 -4.81 -18.19
CA ASP A 136 -4.10 -3.40 -18.22
C ASP A 136 -3.73 -2.81 -16.85
N PRO A 137 -2.78 -3.42 -16.10
CA PRO A 137 -2.43 -2.92 -14.79
C PRO A 137 -1.79 -1.53 -14.89
N LEU A 138 -2.13 -0.64 -13.95
CA LEU A 138 -1.47 0.66 -13.86
C LEU A 138 0.01 0.47 -13.52
N PRO A 139 0.93 1.30 -14.05
CA PRO A 139 2.32 1.27 -13.59
C PRO A 139 2.41 1.63 -12.11
N ASN A 140 3.36 1.05 -11.38
CA ASN A 140 3.65 1.47 -10.00
C ASN A 140 3.84 3.00 -9.92
N PRO A 141 2.98 3.73 -9.19
CA PRO A 141 3.00 5.19 -9.14
C PRO A 141 4.31 5.74 -8.55
N CYS A 142 5.01 4.95 -7.73
CA CYS A 142 6.32 5.26 -7.17
C CYS A 142 7.43 4.32 -7.69
N GLY A 143 7.28 3.84 -8.93
CA GLY A 143 8.23 2.97 -9.62
C GLY A 143 9.58 3.64 -9.95
N SER A 144 10.45 2.94 -10.67
CA SER A 144 11.82 3.40 -10.98
C SER A 144 11.86 4.77 -11.67
N ALA A 145 10.99 5.00 -12.66
CA ALA A 145 10.90 6.27 -13.38
C ALA A 145 10.48 7.43 -12.46
N TRP A 146 9.53 7.18 -11.53
CA TRP A 146 9.13 8.17 -10.53
C TRP A 146 10.29 8.49 -9.59
N ARG A 147 10.95 7.47 -9.04
CA ARG A 147 12.08 7.64 -8.11
C ARG A 147 13.20 8.47 -8.75
N GLN A 148 13.52 8.21 -10.01
CA GLN A 148 14.53 8.97 -10.73
C GLN A 148 14.14 10.44 -10.90
N ARG A 149 12.93 10.73 -11.39
CA ARG A 149 12.48 12.11 -11.61
C ARG A 149 12.40 12.91 -10.30
N VAL A 150 11.77 12.33 -9.27
CA VAL A 150 11.59 13.00 -7.98
C VAL A 150 12.92 13.19 -7.28
N GLY A 151 13.78 12.18 -7.29
CA GLY A 151 15.14 12.28 -6.75
C GLY A 151 15.93 13.43 -7.39
N GLN A 152 15.94 13.52 -8.72
CA GLN A 152 16.63 14.59 -9.44
C GLN A 152 16.06 15.98 -9.10
N ALA A 153 14.74 16.11 -8.97
CA ALA A 153 14.10 17.37 -8.59
C ALA A 153 14.40 17.79 -7.14
N LEU A 154 14.69 16.83 -6.25
CA LEU A 154 14.98 17.08 -4.83
C LEU A 154 16.47 17.39 -4.55
N LEU A 155 17.40 16.95 -5.40
CA LEU A 155 18.84 17.22 -5.25
C LEU A 155 19.20 18.69 -4.92
N PRO A 156 18.62 19.71 -5.58
CA PRO A 156 18.93 21.10 -5.25
C PRO A 156 18.29 21.59 -3.93
N LEU A 157 17.31 20.88 -3.39
CA LEU A 157 16.53 21.31 -2.21
C LEU A 157 17.05 20.72 -0.89
N VAL A 158 17.82 19.64 -0.95
CA VAL A 158 18.34 18.93 0.23
C VAL A 158 19.71 19.44 0.67
N ASP A 159 20.09 19.15 1.93
CA ASP A 159 21.41 19.51 2.47
C ASP A 159 22.55 18.73 1.82
N ALA A 160 23.81 19.09 2.10
CA ALA A 160 24.97 18.47 1.44
C ALA A 160 25.08 16.96 1.71
N THR A 161 24.76 16.49 2.92
CA THR A 161 24.83 15.07 3.30
C THR A 161 23.73 14.27 2.62
N GLU A 162 22.50 14.79 2.64
CA GLU A 162 21.36 14.20 1.93
C GLU A 162 21.60 14.19 0.42
N ARG A 163 22.18 15.25 -0.15
CA ARG A 163 22.48 15.35 -1.58
C ARG A 163 23.47 14.30 -2.04
N GLU A 164 24.56 14.10 -1.30
CA GLU A 164 25.57 13.10 -1.62
C GLU A 164 24.98 11.68 -1.58
N LEU A 165 24.26 11.34 -0.51
CA LEU A 165 23.56 10.06 -0.38
C LEU A 165 22.54 9.84 -1.49
N LEU A 166 21.74 10.86 -1.82
CA LEU A 166 20.70 10.77 -2.84
C LEU A 166 21.29 10.63 -4.24
N ALA A 167 22.30 11.43 -4.59
CA ALA A 167 22.94 11.37 -5.90
C ALA A 167 23.60 10.00 -6.16
N ASP A 168 24.34 9.48 -5.18
CA ASP A 168 24.97 8.17 -5.28
C ASP A 168 23.94 7.04 -5.39
N GLU A 169 22.88 7.09 -4.58
CA GLU A 169 21.84 6.06 -4.63
C GLU A 169 21.08 6.09 -5.97
N LEU A 170 20.75 7.27 -6.51
CA LEU A 170 20.11 7.37 -7.82
C LEU A 170 20.99 6.78 -8.92
N ALA A 171 22.30 7.07 -8.90
CA ALA A 171 23.24 6.51 -9.86
C ALA A 171 23.33 4.98 -9.73
N PHE A 172 23.43 4.47 -8.49
CA PHE A 172 23.46 3.03 -8.23
C PHE A 172 22.20 2.32 -8.75
N GLN A 173 21.02 2.86 -8.47
CA GLN A 173 19.74 2.28 -8.86
C GLN A 173 19.51 2.33 -10.38
N ALA A 174 19.98 3.39 -11.05
CA ALA A 174 19.92 3.51 -12.50
C ALA A 174 20.83 2.50 -13.23
N ALA A 175 21.88 2.00 -12.57
CA ALA A 175 22.80 1.01 -13.14
C ALA A 175 22.33 -0.45 -12.95
N GLN A 176 21.25 -0.69 -12.20
CA GLN A 176 20.74 -2.05 -11.96
C GLN A 176 19.90 -2.55 -13.15
N ASP A 177 20.01 -3.85 -13.44
CA ASP A 177 19.13 -4.53 -14.39
C ASP A 177 18.04 -5.31 -13.66
N TRP A 178 16.79 -4.92 -13.90
CA TRP A 178 15.60 -5.53 -13.30
C TRP A 178 14.83 -6.43 -14.29
N SER A 179 15.30 -6.56 -15.53
CA SER A 179 14.58 -7.23 -16.61
C SER A 179 14.32 -8.71 -16.35
N ALA A 180 15.21 -9.38 -15.61
CA ALA A 180 15.09 -10.78 -15.22
C ALA A 180 14.14 -11.03 -14.04
N LEU A 181 13.63 -9.98 -13.38
CA LEU A 181 12.75 -10.12 -12.22
C LEU A 181 11.31 -10.36 -12.67
N PRO A 182 10.62 -11.36 -12.10
CA PRO A 182 9.18 -11.54 -12.34
C PRO A 182 8.38 -10.31 -11.91
N ARG A 183 7.45 -9.90 -12.77
CA ARG A 183 6.62 -8.71 -12.61
C ARG A 183 5.14 -9.07 -12.54
N GLY A 184 4.38 -8.19 -11.93
CA GLY A 184 2.93 -8.24 -11.90
C GLY A 184 2.41 -7.15 -10.96
N VAL A 185 1.13 -7.19 -10.66
CA VAL A 185 0.55 -6.25 -9.69
C VAL A 185 1.14 -6.51 -8.31
N ILE A 186 1.63 -5.44 -7.69
CA ILE A 186 2.11 -5.34 -6.32
C ILE A 186 1.20 -4.42 -5.51
N HIS A 187 1.17 -4.58 -4.18
CA HIS A 187 0.51 -3.66 -3.26
C HIS A 187 1.31 -2.36 -3.07
N ALA A 188 2.63 -2.48 -3.03
CA ALA A 188 3.62 -1.43 -2.87
C ALA A 188 3.61 -0.67 -1.54
N ASP A 189 2.70 -0.95 -0.59
CA ASP A 189 2.51 -0.14 0.63
C ASP A 189 1.99 -0.96 1.83
N LEU A 190 2.33 -2.25 1.89
CA LEU A 190 1.82 -3.17 2.90
C LEU A 190 2.58 -3.06 4.24
N PHE A 191 2.45 -1.90 4.88
CA PHE A 191 2.98 -1.60 6.21
C PHE A 191 2.12 -2.17 7.34
N ARG A 192 2.66 -2.15 8.57
CA ARG A 192 1.98 -2.63 9.79
C ARG A 192 0.62 -2.00 10.04
N ASP A 193 0.46 -0.72 9.73
CA ASP A 193 -0.80 0.02 9.85
C ASP A 193 -1.84 -0.39 8.79
N ASN A 194 -1.41 -1.02 7.69
CA ASN A 194 -2.25 -1.50 6.60
C ASN A 194 -2.60 -3.00 6.67
N VAL A 195 -2.21 -3.69 7.76
CA VAL A 195 -2.54 -5.11 7.96
C VAL A 195 -3.27 -5.30 9.28
N LEU A 196 -4.47 -5.88 9.21
CA LEU A 196 -5.31 -6.16 10.37
C LEU A 196 -5.17 -7.61 10.82
N TRP A 197 -5.17 -7.78 12.14
CA TRP A 197 -5.10 -9.07 12.81
C TRP A 197 -6.23 -9.21 13.83
N LEU A 198 -6.77 -10.42 13.93
CA LEU A 198 -7.68 -10.80 15.01
C LEU A 198 -6.91 -11.08 16.30
N ALA A 199 -7.62 -11.04 17.43
CA ALA A 199 -7.03 -11.37 18.73
C ALA A 199 -6.47 -12.80 18.83
N ASP A 200 -6.92 -13.71 17.95
CA ASP A 200 -6.42 -15.09 17.86
C ASP A 200 -5.17 -15.23 16.96
N GLY A 201 -4.62 -14.12 16.46
CA GLY A 201 -3.40 -14.10 15.62
C GLY A 201 -3.64 -14.33 14.14
N ARG A 202 -4.89 -14.49 13.68
CA ARG A 202 -5.19 -14.62 12.25
C ARG A 202 -5.17 -13.27 11.53
N LEU A 203 -4.54 -13.23 10.36
CA LEU A 203 -4.60 -12.08 9.45
C LEU A 203 -6.02 -11.93 8.92
N SER A 204 -6.64 -10.77 9.14
CA SER A 204 -8.03 -10.47 8.78
C SER A 204 -8.21 -9.30 7.85
N GLY A 205 -7.15 -8.56 7.53
CA GLY A 205 -7.24 -7.48 6.56
C GLY A 205 -5.92 -7.06 5.93
N LEU A 206 -5.97 -6.81 4.64
CA LEU A 206 -4.99 -6.05 3.85
C LEU A 206 -5.71 -4.79 3.38
N LEU A 207 -5.19 -3.62 3.72
CA LEU A 207 -5.82 -2.32 3.47
C LEU A 207 -4.96 -1.46 2.54
N ASP A 208 -5.54 -0.40 1.99
CA ASP A 208 -4.85 0.67 1.25
C ASP A 208 -4.12 0.22 -0.05
N PHE A 209 -4.92 -0.14 -1.06
CA PHE A 209 -4.41 -0.56 -2.37
C PHE A 209 -4.09 0.62 -3.31
N TYR A 210 -4.12 1.87 -2.85
CA TYR A 210 -4.05 3.04 -3.75
C TYR A 210 -2.62 3.37 -4.23
N PHE A 211 -1.62 2.63 -3.77
CA PHE A 211 -0.27 2.57 -4.35
C PHE A 211 -0.03 1.33 -5.22
N ALA A 212 -1.02 0.45 -5.35
CA ALA A 212 -0.86 -0.77 -6.12
C ALA A 212 -0.58 -0.46 -7.60
N GLY A 213 0.18 -1.33 -8.24
CA GLY A 213 0.52 -1.17 -9.65
C GLY A 213 1.46 -2.26 -10.10
N GLU A 214 1.81 -2.27 -11.37
CA GLU A 214 2.72 -3.24 -11.94
C GLU A 214 4.17 -2.89 -11.61
N ASP A 215 4.85 -3.80 -10.93
CA ASP A 215 6.31 -3.77 -10.75
C ASP A 215 6.88 -5.18 -10.54
N ALA A 216 8.18 -5.28 -10.25
CA ALA A 216 8.78 -6.52 -9.78
C ALA A 216 8.16 -6.94 -8.43
N TRP A 217 7.70 -8.18 -8.30
CA TRP A 217 7.17 -8.70 -7.04
C TRP A 217 8.18 -8.64 -5.88
N LEU A 218 9.47 -8.74 -6.21
CA LEU A 218 10.55 -8.58 -5.25
C LEU A 218 10.56 -7.17 -4.60
N PHE A 219 10.13 -6.14 -5.33
CA PHE A 219 10.03 -4.78 -4.78
C PHE A 219 9.00 -4.71 -3.66
N ASP A 220 7.84 -5.36 -3.83
CA ASP A 220 6.80 -5.40 -2.79
C ASP A 220 7.27 -6.15 -1.54
N LEU A 221 7.92 -7.30 -1.74
CA LEU A 221 8.52 -8.06 -0.65
C LEU A 221 9.59 -7.25 0.10
N ALA A 222 10.35 -6.41 -0.60
CA ALA A 222 11.32 -5.51 0.00
C ALA A 222 10.66 -4.36 0.77
N VAL A 223 9.52 -3.83 0.30
CA VAL A 223 8.70 -2.86 1.05
C VAL A 223 8.26 -3.46 2.39
N VAL A 224 7.70 -4.66 2.36
CA VAL A 224 7.27 -5.37 3.58
C VAL A 224 8.45 -5.66 4.49
N ALA A 225 9.55 -6.20 3.97
CA ALA A 225 10.74 -6.49 4.77
C ALA A 225 11.30 -5.26 5.48
N ASN A 226 11.26 -4.09 4.84
CA ASN A 226 11.82 -2.85 5.38
C ASN A 226 11.02 -2.27 6.55
N ASP A 227 9.71 -2.48 6.62
CA ASP A 227 8.89 -2.01 7.76
C ASP A 227 8.69 -3.07 8.84
N TRP A 228 8.57 -4.34 8.45
CA TRP A 228 8.17 -5.41 9.37
C TRP A 228 9.33 -6.12 10.05
N CYS A 229 10.51 -6.20 9.41
CA CYS A 229 11.61 -7.03 9.89
C CYS A 229 12.64 -6.17 10.62
N ALA A 230 12.67 -6.28 11.96
CA ALA A 230 13.67 -5.59 12.79
C ALA A 230 15.06 -6.26 12.75
N ASP A 231 15.13 -7.57 12.50
CA ASP A 231 16.37 -8.34 12.47
C ASP A 231 16.36 -9.42 11.36
N GLU A 232 17.48 -10.12 11.21
CA GLU A 232 17.64 -11.19 10.21
C GLU A 232 16.72 -12.38 10.47
N ARG A 233 16.37 -12.66 11.73
CA ARG A 233 15.45 -13.76 12.06
C ARG A 233 14.07 -13.43 11.52
N GLY A 234 13.57 -12.24 11.79
CA GLY A 234 12.29 -11.77 11.26
C GLY A 234 12.26 -11.81 9.74
N LEU A 235 13.33 -11.35 9.09
CA LEU A 235 13.48 -11.44 7.64
C LEU A 235 13.42 -12.89 7.15
N ALA A 236 14.12 -13.83 7.80
CA ALA A 236 14.09 -15.23 7.44
C ALA A 236 12.67 -15.84 7.57
N ALA A 237 11.90 -15.47 8.60
CA ALA A 237 10.51 -15.92 8.73
C ALA A 237 9.60 -15.40 7.61
N LEU A 238 9.71 -14.09 7.29
CA LEU A 238 8.96 -13.48 6.19
C LEU A 238 9.26 -14.19 4.86
N LEU A 239 10.55 -14.37 4.54
CA LEU A 239 10.99 -15.02 3.32
C LEU A 239 10.59 -16.49 3.25
N ALA A 240 10.63 -17.21 4.39
CA ALA A 240 10.16 -18.60 4.46
C ALA A 240 8.65 -18.72 4.21
N GLY A 241 7.86 -17.76 4.71
CA GLY A 241 6.44 -17.67 4.42
C GLY A 241 6.16 -17.45 2.94
N TYR A 242 6.81 -16.44 2.36
CA TYR A 242 6.68 -16.12 0.93
C TYR A 242 7.12 -17.28 0.03
N GLY A 243 8.30 -17.83 0.32
CA GLY A 243 8.92 -18.93 -0.44
C GLY A 243 8.12 -20.24 -0.40
N ALA A 244 7.31 -20.47 0.64
CA ALA A 244 6.46 -21.65 0.73
C ALA A 244 5.31 -21.65 -0.29
N VAL A 245 4.87 -20.46 -0.73
CA VAL A 245 3.84 -20.29 -1.76
C VAL A 245 4.49 -20.07 -3.12
N ARG A 246 5.51 -19.21 -3.18
CA ARG A 246 6.23 -18.88 -4.40
C ARG A 246 7.74 -18.79 -4.12
N PRO A 247 8.51 -19.82 -4.49
CA PRO A 247 9.96 -19.82 -4.34
C PRO A 247 10.62 -18.63 -5.06
N LEU A 248 11.62 -18.02 -4.41
CA LEU A 248 12.43 -16.96 -5.01
C LEU A 248 13.43 -17.53 -6.03
N LEU A 249 13.47 -16.93 -7.21
CA LEU A 249 14.39 -17.28 -8.29
C LEU A 249 15.82 -16.80 -7.98
N PRO A 250 16.86 -17.42 -8.56
CA PRO A 250 18.25 -16.96 -8.39
C PRO A 250 18.46 -15.47 -8.71
N ALA A 251 17.84 -14.97 -9.78
CA ALA A 251 17.92 -13.56 -10.15
C ALA A 251 17.31 -12.63 -9.08
N GLU A 252 16.21 -13.06 -8.44
CA GLU A 252 15.61 -12.31 -7.34
C GLU A 252 16.52 -12.31 -6.11
N ARG A 253 17.20 -13.42 -5.86
CA ARG A 253 18.14 -13.52 -4.73
C ARG A 253 19.33 -12.60 -4.91
N GLN A 254 19.88 -12.56 -6.11
CA GLN A 254 20.97 -11.66 -6.47
C GLN A 254 20.56 -10.18 -6.40
N ALA A 255 19.34 -9.86 -6.83
CA ALA A 255 18.81 -8.49 -6.84
C ALA A 255 18.42 -7.96 -5.45
N TRP A 256 18.25 -8.83 -4.45
CA TRP A 256 17.68 -8.48 -3.15
C TRP A 256 18.31 -7.26 -2.46
N PRO A 257 19.66 -7.15 -2.31
CA PRO A 257 20.25 -6.00 -1.63
C PRO A 257 19.92 -4.68 -2.33
N ALA A 258 19.91 -4.68 -3.67
CA ALA A 258 19.63 -3.50 -4.47
C ALA A 258 18.14 -3.12 -4.43
N VAL A 259 17.23 -4.11 -4.43
CA VAL A 259 15.77 -3.85 -4.34
C VAL A 259 15.35 -3.37 -2.96
N ARG A 260 15.96 -3.86 -1.87
CA ARG A 260 15.75 -3.31 -0.51
C ARG A 260 16.11 -1.83 -0.43
N ARG A 261 17.22 -1.44 -1.05
CA ARG A 261 17.63 -0.03 -1.17
C ARG A 261 16.64 0.77 -2.01
N ALA A 262 16.16 0.23 -3.13
CA ALA A 262 15.14 0.87 -3.96
C ALA A 262 13.84 1.16 -3.19
N ALA A 263 13.39 0.20 -2.38
CA ALA A 263 12.20 0.35 -1.53
C ALA A 263 12.44 1.40 -0.43
N ALA A 264 13.60 1.40 0.24
CA ALA A 264 13.93 2.44 1.22
C ALA A 264 14.02 3.84 0.59
N LEU A 265 14.63 3.95 -0.60
CA LEU A 265 14.71 5.18 -1.39
C LEU A 265 13.30 5.70 -1.73
N ARG A 266 12.36 4.83 -2.15
CA ARG A 266 10.96 5.23 -2.46
C ARG A 266 10.36 6.06 -1.33
N PHE A 267 10.39 5.53 -0.11
CA PHE A 267 9.76 6.19 1.02
C PHE A 267 10.54 7.39 1.54
N TRP A 268 11.87 7.36 1.42
CA TRP A 268 12.68 8.54 1.71
C TRP A 268 12.29 9.69 0.77
N LEU A 269 12.20 9.44 -0.54
CA LEU A 269 11.77 10.42 -1.53
C LEU A 269 10.36 10.95 -1.27
N LEU A 270 9.41 10.08 -0.93
CA LEU A 270 8.03 10.48 -0.61
C LEU A 270 8.00 11.47 0.57
N ARG A 271 8.76 11.18 1.63
CA ARG A 271 8.83 12.05 2.82
C ARG A 271 9.63 13.34 2.56
N LEU A 272 10.66 13.29 1.71
CA LEU A 272 11.42 14.46 1.27
C LEU A 272 10.56 15.41 0.43
N GLU A 273 9.76 14.86 -0.48
CA GLU A 273 8.83 15.62 -1.33
C GLU A 273 7.81 16.35 -0.46
N VAL A 274 7.17 15.66 0.49
CA VAL A 274 6.24 16.29 1.46
C VAL A 274 6.92 17.38 2.29
N ARG A 275 8.16 17.18 2.72
CA ARG A 275 8.93 18.17 3.51
C ARG A 275 9.18 19.46 2.72
N HIS A 276 9.47 19.36 1.43
CA HIS A 276 9.86 20.49 0.59
C HIS A 276 8.71 21.10 -0.22
N GLN A 277 7.66 20.32 -0.44
CA GLN A 277 6.48 20.70 -1.21
C GLN A 277 5.20 20.31 -0.44
N PRO A 278 4.95 20.91 0.74
CA PRO A 278 3.76 20.60 1.52
C PRO A 278 2.51 20.98 0.74
N ARG A 279 1.55 20.05 0.64
CA ARG A 279 0.27 20.30 -0.03
C ARG A 279 -0.56 21.31 0.79
N PRO A 280 -1.18 22.33 0.17
CA PRO A 280 -2.03 23.26 0.90
C PRO A 280 -3.27 22.57 1.48
N GLY A 281 -3.57 22.79 2.76
CA GLY A 281 -4.85 22.40 3.37
C GLY A 281 -4.93 20.98 3.95
N GLU A 282 -3.90 20.15 3.81
CA GLU A 282 -3.81 18.86 4.50
C GLU A 282 -3.11 19.06 5.86
N VAL A 283 -3.73 18.60 6.96
CA VAL A 283 -2.99 18.30 8.19
C VAL A 283 -2.16 17.05 7.92
N VAL A 284 -1.12 17.19 7.08
CA VAL A 284 -0.22 16.08 6.78
C VAL A 284 0.59 15.83 8.02
N THR A 285 0.43 14.65 8.63
CA THR A 285 1.44 14.17 9.57
C THR A 285 2.71 13.94 8.77
N ILE A 286 3.64 14.89 8.83
CA ILE A 286 4.93 14.78 8.15
C ILE A 286 5.73 13.70 8.87
N LYS A 287 5.69 12.47 8.36
CA LYS A 287 6.55 11.39 8.86
C LYS A 287 8.00 11.80 8.62
N ASN A 288 8.86 11.65 9.63
CA ASN A 288 10.25 12.12 9.56
C ASN A 288 11.02 11.37 8.43
N PRO A 289 11.57 12.05 7.40
CA PRO A 289 12.34 11.40 6.34
C PRO A 289 13.59 10.65 6.84
N ASP A 290 14.12 10.99 8.02
CA ASP A 290 15.34 10.39 8.57
C ASP A 290 15.24 8.90 8.87
N GLU A 291 14.03 8.39 9.09
CA GLU A 291 13.82 6.95 9.30
C GLU A 291 14.29 6.15 8.09
N PHE A 292 13.78 6.48 6.90
CA PHE A 292 14.16 5.80 5.66
C PHE A 292 15.54 6.20 5.16
N ARG A 293 16.02 7.41 5.48
CA ARG A 293 17.41 7.80 5.24
C ARG A 293 18.39 6.89 5.99
N ARG A 294 18.17 6.67 7.29
CA ARG A 294 19.00 5.80 8.12
C ARG A 294 18.90 4.34 7.69
N LEU A 295 17.69 3.86 7.35
CA LEU A 295 17.51 2.52 6.82
C LEU A 295 18.29 2.33 5.51
N LEU A 296 18.19 3.27 4.57
CA LEU A 296 18.92 3.23 3.32
C LEU A 296 20.44 3.20 3.55
N ALA A 297 20.95 4.08 4.42
CA ALA A 297 22.37 4.10 4.78
C ALA A 297 22.84 2.77 5.39
N ALA A 298 22.05 2.17 6.28
CA ALA A 298 22.35 0.86 6.85
C ALA A 298 22.39 -0.24 5.78
N LEU A 299 21.41 -0.26 4.86
CA LEU A 299 21.37 -1.22 3.75
C LEU A 299 22.54 -1.09 2.78
N ARG A 300 23.06 0.14 2.57
CA ARG A 300 24.27 0.38 1.76
C ARG A 300 25.52 -0.23 2.40
N LEU A 301 25.63 -0.20 3.73
CA LEU A 301 26.77 -0.73 4.48
C LEU A 301 26.69 -2.25 4.67
N ALA A 302 25.50 -2.77 4.88
CA ALA A 302 25.32 -4.16 5.33
C ALA A 302 25.44 -5.20 4.22
N GLY A 303 25.40 -4.81 2.93
CA GLY A 303 25.59 -5.69 1.77
C GLY A 303 24.73 -6.97 1.79
N SER A 304 23.67 -7.02 2.60
CA SER A 304 23.20 -8.28 3.16
C SER A 304 22.52 -9.11 2.08
N GLU A 305 23.21 -10.17 1.66
CA GLU A 305 22.62 -11.22 0.84
C GLU A 305 21.38 -11.79 1.54
N LEU A 306 20.44 -12.36 0.79
CA LEU A 306 19.32 -13.07 1.42
C LEU A 306 19.87 -14.14 2.37
N PRO A 307 19.27 -14.29 3.57
CA PRO A 307 19.52 -15.47 4.40
C PRO A 307 19.37 -16.73 3.54
N ARG A 308 20.37 -17.61 3.58
CA ARG A 308 20.38 -18.86 2.81
C ARG A 308 19.26 -19.79 3.26
#